data_AF-A0A377K753-F1
#
_entry.id   AF-A0A377K753-F1
#
_cell.length_a   1.000
_cell.length_b   1.000
_cell.length_c   1.000
_cell.angle_alpha   90.00
_cell.angle_beta   90.00
_cell.angle_gamma   90.00
#
_symmetry.space_group_name_H-M   'P 1'
#
loop_
_entity.id
_entity.type
_entity.pdbx_description
1 polymer ?
#
loop_
_entity_poly.entity_id
_entity_poly.type
_entity_poly.pdbx_seq_one_letter_code
_entity_poly.pdbx_strand_id
1 'polypeptide(L)'
;MSAAALAAKGLTGEGYKGHVFWDTEVFLLPFHLFSDPTVARSLLRYRWHNLPGAQEKARRNGWQGALFPWESARSGEEETPEFAAINIRTGLRQKVASAQAEHHLVADIAWAVIQYWRTTGDESFIAHEGMALLLETAKFWISRAVRVNDRLEIHDVIGPDEYTEHVNNNAFTSYMAYYNVQQALNIARQFGCSDDAFIHRAEMYLKELLLPEIQPDGVLPQDDSFMAKPVINLAKYKAAAGKQTILLDYSRAEVNEMQILKQADVVMLNYMLPEQFFSAASCLANLQFYEPRTIHDSSLSKAIHGIVAARCGLLTQSYQFWREGD
;
A
#
# COMPACT_ATOMS: atom_id res chain seq x y z
N MET A 1 -16.44 5.83 23.67
CA MET A 1 -16.73 6.16 22.27
C MET A 1 -16.36 4.96 21.42
N SER A 2 -17.29 4.42 20.63
CA SER A 2 -17.00 3.32 19.70
C SER A 2 -15.97 3.81 18.68
N ALA A 3 -14.91 3.05 18.46
CA ALA A 3 -13.98 3.33 17.38
C ALA A 3 -14.71 3.09 16.04
N ALA A 4 -14.76 4.10 15.18
CA ALA A 4 -15.38 4.01 13.87
C ALA A 4 -14.28 3.99 12.80
N ALA A 5 -14.48 3.19 11.77
CA ALA A 5 -13.69 3.18 10.55
C ALA A 5 -14.62 3.36 9.34
N LEU A 6 -14.06 3.72 8.19
CA LEU A 6 -14.82 3.97 6.97
C LEU A 6 -14.67 2.79 6.01
N ALA A 7 -15.78 2.15 5.68
CA ALA A 7 -15.78 1.05 4.72
C ALA A 7 -15.50 1.55 3.29
N ALA A 8 -14.97 0.69 2.41
CA ALA A 8 -14.65 1.04 1.02
C ALA A 8 -15.85 1.57 0.20
N LYS A 9 -17.09 1.25 0.61
CA LYS A 9 -18.34 1.76 0.01
C LYS A 9 -19.21 2.53 1.01
N GLY A 10 -18.64 2.96 2.14
CA GLY A 10 -19.39 3.57 3.23
C GLY A 10 -20.58 2.69 3.65
N LEU A 11 -21.76 3.29 3.76
CA LEU A 11 -23.03 2.59 4.04
C LEU A 11 -24.00 2.68 2.85
N THR A 12 -23.47 2.69 1.62
CA THR A 12 -24.26 2.93 0.39
C THR A 12 -24.70 1.66 -0.33
N GLY A 13 -24.26 0.48 0.12
CA GLY A 13 -24.64 -0.81 -0.43
C GLY A 13 -23.80 -1.95 0.15
N GLU A 14 -24.05 -3.17 -0.32
CA GLU A 14 -23.41 -4.39 0.19
C GLU A 14 -22.04 -4.69 -0.46
N GLY A 15 -21.64 -3.89 -1.46
CA GLY A 15 -20.33 -4.03 -2.10
C GLY A 15 -19.19 -3.93 -1.08
N TYR A 16 -18.26 -4.89 -1.11
CA TYR A 16 -17.19 -5.05 -0.12
C TYR A 16 -17.68 -5.21 1.34
N LYS A 17 -18.95 -5.58 1.55
CA LYS A 17 -19.49 -6.04 2.85
C LYS A 17 -19.31 -5.08 4.04
N GLY A 18 -19.07 -3.80 3.79
CA GLY A 18 -18.76 -2.84 4.84
C GLY A 18 -17.36 -3.00 5.45
N HIS A 19 -16.46 -3.72 4.77
CA HIS A 19 -15.10 -3.94 5.22
C HIS A 19 -14.22 -2.71 5.03
N VAL A 20 -13.23 -2.59 5.90
CA VAL A 20 -12.26 -1.49 5.99
C VAL A 20 -10.94 -1.97 5.41
N PHE A 21 -10.46 -1.22 4.41
CA PHE A 21 -9.23 -1.46 3.65
C PHE A 21 -8.23 -0.32 3.90
N TRP A 22 -7.08 -0.36 3.24
CA TRP A 22 -6.10 0.73 3.19
C TRP A 22 -6.68 2.06 2.65
N ASP A 23 -7.80 2.01 1.93
CA ASP A 23 -8.61 3.15 1.47
C ASP A 23 -8.84 4.18 2.59
N THR A 24 -9.07 3.71 3.82
CA THR A 24 -9.31 4.59 4.98
C THR A 24 -8.09 5.43 5.29
N GLU A 25 -6.94 4.81 5.47
CA GLU A 25 -5.72 5.48 5.89
C GLU A 25 -5.11 6.34 4.79
N VAL A 26 -5.27 5.93 3.53
CA VAL A 26 -4.52 6.54 2.42
C VAL A 26 -5.36 7.54 1.62
N PHE A 27 -6.68 7.32 1.48
CA PHE A 27 -7.53 8.17 0.65
C PHE A 27 -8.48 9.04 1.47
N LEU A 28 -9.04 8.52 2.57
CA LEU A 28 -10.04 9.24 3.37
C LEU A 28 -9.42 10.04 4.51
N LEU A 29 -8.41 9.48 5.19
CA LEU A 29 -7.75 10.14 6.31
C LEU A 29 -7.12 11.49 5.93
N PRO A 30 -6.46 11.67 4.76
CA PRO A 30 -5.92 12.98 4.39
C PRO A 30 -6.99 14.07 4.31
N PHE A 31 -8.20 13.77 3.83
CA PHE A 31 -9.30 14.74 3.83
C PHE A 31 -9.68 15.16 5.25
N HIS A 32 -9.82 14.20 6.16
CA HIS A 32 -10.13 14.47 7.56
C HIS A 32 -8.99 15.18 8.28
N LEU A 33 -7.75 14.92 7.92
CA LEU A 33 -6.59 15.56 8.52
C LEU A 33 -6.61 17.09 8.35
N PHE A 34 -7.15 17.58 7.23
CA PHE A 34 -7.25 19.02 6.94
C PHE A 34 -8.64 19.63 7.20
N SER A 35 -9.64 18.81 7.53
CA SER A 35 -11.03 19.28 7.77
C SER A 35 -11.50 19.07 9.22
N ASP A 36 -11.29 17.89 9.78
CA ASP A 36 -11.56 17.54 11.18
C ASP A 36 -10.57 16.47 11.67
N PRO A 37 -9.43 16.89 12.27
CA PRO A 37 -8.42 15.97 12.79
C PRO A 37 -8.94 15.00 13.86
N THR A 38 -10.07 15.28 14.50
CA THR A 38 -10.67 14.38 15.49
C THR A 38 -11.17 13.09 14.83
N VAL A 39 -11.70 13.20 13.61
CA VAL A 39 -12.10 12.05 12.81
C VAL A 39 -10.87 11.25 12.39
N ALA A 40 -9.81 11.91 11.88
CA ALA A 40 -8.55 11.25 11.53
C ALA A 40 -7.95 10.46 12.71
N ARG A 41 -7.94 11.06 13.91
CA ARG A 41 -7.52 10.38 15.14
C ARG A 41 -8.38 9.17 15.44
N SER A 42 -9.70 9.26 15.26
CA SER A 42 -10.64 8.17 15.51
C SER A 42 -10.42 6.98 14.58
N LEU A 43 -10.11 7.23 13.30
CA LEU A 43 -9.75 6.19 12.33
C LEU A 43 -8.47 5.44 12.75
N LEU A 44 -7.43 6.16 13.17
CA LEU A 44 -6.20 5.54 13.67
C LEU A 44 -6.42 4.78 14.98
N ARG A 45 -7.28 5.29 15.86
CA ARG A 45 -7.65 4.60 17.11
C ARG A 45 -8.40 3.30 16.84
N TYR A 46 -9.16 3.18 15.75
CA TYR A 46 -9.72 1.89 15.33
C TYR A 46 -8.63 0.87 15.05
N ARG A 47 -7.54 1.24 14.35
CA ARG A 47 -6.39 0.35 14.15
C ARG A 47 -5.70 0.00 15.46
N TRP A 48 -5.50 0.97 16.34
CA TRP A 48 -4.91 0.74 17.67
C TRP A 48 -5.76 -0.23 18.52
N HIS A 49 -7.08 -0.08 18.53
CA HIS A 49 -7.97 -1.01 19.25
C HIS A 49 -7.91 -2.45 18.74
N ASN A 50 -7.63 -2.65 17.45
CA ASN A 50 -7.51 -3.98 16.82
C ASN A 50 -6.07 -4.50 16.77
N LEU A 51 -5.10 -3.79 17.36
CA LEU A 51 -3.69 -4.18 17.37
C LEU A 51 -3.46 -5.60 17.93
N PRO A 52 -4.14 -6.07 18.99
CA PRO A 52 -3.98 -7.44 19.47
C PRO A 52 -4.37 -8.51 18.42
N GLY A 53 -5.42 -8.26 17.63
CA GLY A 53 -5.83 -9.15 16.55
C GLY A 53 -4.79 -9.22 15.43
N ALA A 54 -4.22 -8.06 15.07
CA ALA A 54 -3.14 -7.98 14.08
C ALA A 54 -1.85 -8.68 14.56
N GLN A 55 -1.54 -8.61 15.86
CA GLN A 55 -0.42 -9.33 16.46
C GLN A 55 -0.62 -10.85 16.42
N GLU A 56 -1.83 -11.31 16.74
CA GLU A 56 -2.16 -12.73 16.65
C GLU A 56 -2.13 -13.23 15.20
N LYS A 57 -2.60 -12.43 14.23
CA LYS A 57 -2.49 -12.76 12.79
C LYS A 57 -1.02 -12.89 12.37
N ALA A 58 -0.14 -11.95 12.76
CA ALA A 58 1.30 -12.05 12.48
C ALA A 58 1.89 -13.33 13.08
N ARG A 59 1.61 -13.59 14.36
CA ARG A 59 2.11 -14.78 15.08
C ARG A 59 1.69 -16.09 14.43
N ARG A 60 0.41 -16.21 14.00
CA ARG A 60 -0.10 -17.40 13.30
C ARG A 60 0.61 -17.65 11.97
N ASN A 61 1.10 -16.60 11.31
CA ASN A 61 1.86 -16.67 10.07
C ASN A 61 3.38 -16.73 10.28
N GLY A 62 3.85 -16.86 11.54
CA GLY A 62 5.27 -16.99 11.86
C GLY A 62 6.05 -15.68 11.89
N TRP A 63 5.36 -14.53 11.88
CA TRP A 63 5.97 -13.20 11.97
C TRP A 63 5.82 -12.59 13.36
N GLN A 64 6.61 -11.57 13.64
CA GLN A 64 6.52 -10.73 14.83
C GLN A 64 5.70 -9.46 14.53
N GLY A 65 5.44 -8.66 15.56
CA GLY A 65 4.76 -7.37 15.38
C GLY A 65 3.30 -7.52 15.00
N ALA A 66 2.78 -6.59 14.19
CA ALA A 66 1.38 -6.54 13.79
C ALA A 66 1.19 -6.65 12.27
N LEU A 67 0.47 -7.69 11.86
CA LEU A 67 -0.03 -7.86 10.50
C LEU A 67 -1.53 -7.59 10.51
N PHE A 68 -1.94 -6.41 10.05
CA PHE A 68 -3.36 -6.07 9.95
C PHE A 68 -4.05 -6.91 8.87
N PRO A 69 -5.35 -7.23 9.06
CA PRO A 69 -6.14 -7.89 8.03
C PRO A 69 -6.28 -6.99 6.80
N TRP A 70 -6.22 -7.58 5.60
CA TRP A 70 -6.42 -6.84 4.35
C TRP A 70 -7.84 -6.27 4.31
N GLU A 71 -8.82 -7.11 4.66
CA GLU A 71 -10.21 -6.71 4.88
C GLU A 71 -10.54 -6.83 6.38
N SER A 72 -10.75 -5.69 7.03
CA SER A 72 -11.09 -5.63 8.45
C SER A 72 -12.58 -5.33 8.66
N ALA A 73 -13.21 -5.98 9.63
CA ALA A 73 -14.57 -5.65 10.05
C ALA A 73 -14.66 -5.44 11.59
N ARG A 74 -15.77 -5.85 12.20
CA ARG A 74 -16.03 -5.67 13.63
C ARG A 74 -15.08 -6.47 14.53
N SER A 75 -14.70 -7.68 14.10
CA SER A 75 -13.83 -8.60 14.85
C SER A 75 -12.38 -8.12 14.91
N GLY A 76 -11.94 -7.35 13.89
CA GLY A 76 -10.54 -7.06 13.64
C GLY A 76 -9.75 -8.26 13.10
N GLU A 77 -10.42 -9.38 12.83
CA GLU A 77 -9.85 -10.55 12.15
C GLU A 77 -9.86 -10.37 10.62
N GLU A 78 -9.21 -11.28 9.90
CA GLU A 78 -9.19 -11.28 8.44
C GLU A 78 -10.54 -11.72 7.87
N GLU A 79 -11.17 -10.83 7.12
CA GLU A 79 -12.49 -11.06 6.51
C GLU A 79 -12.41 -11.17 4.98
N THR A 80 -11.19 -11.14 4.41
CA THR A 80 -10.98 -11.31 2.97
C THR A 80 -11.49 -12.68 2.54
N PRO A 81 -12.37 -12.77 1.53
CA PRO A 81 -12.90 -14.05 1.08
C PRO A 81 -11.79 -14.92 0.48
N GLU A 82 -11.79 -16.22 0.81
CA GLU A 82 -10.80 -17.16 0.27
C GLU A 82 -10.87 -17.29 -1.27
N PHE A 83 -12.06 -17.12 -1.84
CA PHE A 83 -12.31 -17.22 -3.27
C PHE A 83 -13.12 -16.03 -3.80
N ALA A 84 -12.79 -15.58 -5.01
CA ALA A 84 -13.48 -14.50 -5.71
C ALA A 84 -13.92 -14.94 -7.12
N ALA A 85 -13.66 -14.09 -8.13
CA ALA A 85 -14.14 -14.23 -9.51
C ALA A 85 -13.81 -15.60 -10.13
N ILE A 86 -14.60 -15.99 -11.13
CA ILE A 86 -14.39 -17.25 -11.86
C ILE A 86 -13.20 -17.08 -12.82
N ASN A 87 -12.30 -18.05 -12.82
CA ASN A 87 -11.24 -18.16 -13.80
C ASN A 87 -11.83 -18.54 -15.16
N ILE A 88 -11.64 -17.69 -16.17
CA ILE A 88 -12.24 -17.87 -17.50
C ILE A 88 -11.72 -19.07 -18.28
N ARG A 89 -10.54 -19.61 -17.92
CA ARG A 89 -9.94 -20.78 -18.59
C ARG A 89 -10.43 -22.09 -17.99
N THR A 90 -10.65 -22.12 -16.68
CA THR A 90 -10.96 -23.36 -15.94
C THR A 90 -12.40 -23.45 -15.47
N GLY A 91 -13.13 -22.33 -15.40
CA GLY A 91 -14.48 -22.27 -14.83
C GLY A 91 -14.53 -22.39 -13.31
N LEU A 92 -13.38 -22.49 -12.63
CA LEU A 92 -13.28 -22.59 -11.19
C LEU A 92 -13.16 -21.21 -10.53
N ARG A 93 -13.58 -21.08 -9.27
CA ARG A 93 -13.38 -19.85 -8.50
C ARG A 93 -11.89 -19.64 -8.25
N GLN A 94 -11.42 -18.40 -8.45
CA GLN A 94 -10.04 -18.01 -8.21
C GLN A 94 -9.81 -17.80 -6.71
N LYS A 95 -8.72 -18.36 -6.18
CA LYS A 95 -8.28 -18.08 -4.81
C LYS A 95 -7.79 -16.63 -4.72
N VAL A 96 -8.21 -15.91 -3.67
CA VAL A 96 -7.75 -14.54 -3.41
C VAL A 96 -6.44 -14.60 -2.65
N ALA A 97 -5.42 -13.92 -3.15
CA ALA A 97 -4.09 -13.89 -2.56
C ALA A 97 -3.86 -12.65 -1.67
N SER A 98 -4.71 -11.62 -1.74
CA SER A 98 -4.54 -10.36 -0.99
C SER A 98 -4.30 -10.54 0.51
N ALA A 99 -5.13 -11.35 1.18
CA ALA A 99 -4.96 -11.64 2.62
C ALA A 99 -3.62 -12.29 2.99
N GLN A 100 -3.00 -12.99 2.03
CA GLN A 100 -1.76 -13.76 2.19
C GLN A 100 -0.51 -12.97 1.81
N ALA A 101 -0.62 -11.98 0.93
CA ALA A 101 0.54 -11.36 0.28
C ALA A 101 0.46 -9.83 0.12
N GLU A 102 -0.71 -9.21 0.24
CA GLU A 102 -0.89 -7.75 0.10
C GLU A 102 -0.64 -7.04 1.44
N HIS A 103 0.61 -7.12 1.89
CA HIS A 103 1.02 -6.71 3.24
C HIS A 103 1.31 -5.21 3.38
N HIS A 104 1.29 -4.45 2.28
CA HIS A 104 1.67 -3.04 2.30
C HIS A 104 0.76 -2.18 3.21
N LEU A 105 -0.49 -2.61 3.46
CA LEU A 105 -1.40 -2.02 4.46
C LEU A 105 -0.71 -1.74 5.81
N VAL A 106 0.20 -2.61 6.23
CA VAL A 106 0.94 -2.46 7.48
C VAL A 106 1.81 -1.20 7.49
N ALA A 107 2.46 -0.89 6.37
CA ALA A 107 3.21 0.35 6.20
C ALA A 107 2.31 1.56 5.93
N ASP A 108 1.16 1.37 5.29
CA ASP A 108 0.20 2.45 5.03
C ASP A 108 -0.39 3.01 6.32
N ILE A 109 -0.71 2.15 7.29
CA ILE A 109 -1.15 2.56 8.63
C ILE A 109 -0.06 3.38 9.32
N ALA A 110 1.20 2.93 9.25
CA ALA A 110 2.33 3.67 9.82
C ALA A 110 2.51 5.03 9.14
N TRP A 111 2.36 5.11 7.82
CA TRP A 111 2.37 6.37 7.09
C TRP A 111 1.27 7.30 7.58
N ALA A 112 0.04 6.82 7.73
CA ALA A 112 -1.07 7.63 8.21
C ALA A 112 -0.87 8.13 9.65
N VAL A 113 -0.29 7.32 10.53
CA VAL A 113 0.12 7.75 11.89
C VAL A 113 1.10 8.93 11.82
N ILE A 114 2.10 8.85 10.95
CA ILE A 114 3.11 9.91 10.81
C ILE A 114 2.52 11.16 10.17
N GLN A 115 1.68 11.04 9.14
CA GLN A 115 0.98 12.19 8.57
C GLN A 115 0.11 12.88 9.61
N TYR A 116 -0.65 12.11 10.39
CA TYR A 116 -1.48 12.64 11.47
C TYR A 116 -0.66 13.45 12.48
N TRP A 117 0.43 12.88 12.98
CA TRP A 117 1.28 13.54 13.95
C TRP A 117 1.98 14.78 13.37
N ARG A 118 2.54 14.70 12.15
CA ARG A 118 3.21 15.84 11.52
C ARG A 118 2.28 17.01 11.26
N THR A 119 1.01 16.77 10.95
CA THR A 119 0.04 17.85 10.70
C THR A 119 -0.57 18.42 11.98
N THR A 120 -0.79 17.60 13.01
CA THR A 120 -1.50 18.04 14.23
C THR A 120 -0.57 18.41 15.39
N GLY A 121 0.64 17.84 15.43
CA GLY A 121 1.52 17.93 16.59
C GLY A 121 0.99 17.20 17.84
N ASP A 122 0.02 16.28 17.71
CA ASP A 122 -0.56 15.56 18.85
C ASP A 122 0.43 14.53 19.45
N GLU A 123 1.32 15.01 20.31
CA GLU A 123 2.28 14.19 21.05
C GLU A 123 1.59 13.23 22.04
N SER A 124 0.41 13.59 22.54
CA SER A 124 -0.37 12.72 23.43
C SER A 124 -0.80 11.46 22.68
N PHE A 125 -1.29 11.61 21.45
CA PHE A 125 -1.59 10.47 20.59
C PHE A 125 -0.36 9.59 20.34
N ILE A 126 0.79 10.18 20.01
CA ILE A 126 2.02 9.41 19.80
C ILE A 126 2.41 8.63 21.07
N ALA A 127 2.40 9.27 22.24
CA ALA A 127 2.81 8.65 23.49
C ALA A 127 1.93 7.46 23.91
N HIS A 128 0.62 7.53 23.66
CA HIS A 128 -0.33 6.52 24.14
C HIS A 128 -0.72 5.48 23.09
N GLU A 129 -0.76 5.86 21.81
CA GLU A 129 -1.36 5.05 20.74
C GLU A 129 -0.43 4.90 19.52
N GLY A 130 0.08 6.01 19.00
CA GLY A 130 0.86 6.06 17.75
C GLY A 130 2.19 5.33 17.81
N MET A 131 2.94 5.46 18.91
CA MET A 131 4.22 4.74 19.08
C MET A 131 4.01 3.22 19.06
N ALA A 132 2.95 2.72 19.70
CA ALA A 132 2.64 1.30 19.67
C ALA A 132 2.35 0.79 18.24
N LEU A 133 1.55 1.54 17.47
CA LEU A 133 1.29 1.21 16.06
C LEU A 133 2.59 1.19 15.24
N LEU A 134 3.44 2.21 15.37
CA LEU A 134 4.70 2.29 14.61
C LEU A 134 5.67 1.16 14.96
N LEU A 135 5.88 0.90 16.26
CA LEU A 135 6.81 -0.15 16.69
C LEU A 135 6.34 -1.54 16.28
N GLU A 136 5.05 -1.84 16.44
CA GLU A 136 4.51 -3.18 16.12
C GLU A 136 4.47 -3.42 14.61
N THR A 137 4.13 -2.41 13.81
CA THR A 137 4.18 -2.54 12.34
C THR A 137 5.62 -2.61 11.82
N ALA A 138 6.58 -1.91 12.44
CA ALA A 138 8.00 -2.04 12.12
C ALA A 138 8.57 -3.42 12.48
N LYS A 139 8.20 -3.97 13.65
CA LYS A 139 8.57 -5.35 14.05
C LYS A 139 8.06 -6.38 13.03
N PHE A 140 6.88 -6.17 12.46
CA PHE A 140 6.37 -7.00 11.37
C PHE A 140 7.32 -6.96 10.17
N TRP A 141 7.63 -5.79 9.64
CA TRP A 141 8.51 -5.68 8.46
C TRP A 141 9.90 -6.26 8.69
N ILE A 142 10.49 -6.02 9.87
CA ILE A 142 11.78 -6.62 10.25
C ILE A 142 11.72 -8.15 10.23
N SER A 143 10.62 -8.74 10.68
CA SER A 143 10.44 -10.21 10.68
C SER A 143 9.95 -10.79 9.36
N ARG A 144 9.33 -9.98 8.49
CA ARG A 144 8.77 -10.38 7.20
C ARG A 144 9.83 -10.46 6.10
N ALA A 145 10.90 -9.68 6.23
CA ALA A 145 12.01 -9.72 5.29
C ALA A 145 12.79 -11.04 5.40
N VAL A 146 13.27 -11.52 4.26
CA VAL A 146 14.07 -12.74 4.14
C VAL A 146 15.52 -12.36 3.86
N ARG A 147 16.46 -13.11 4.44
CA ARG A 147 17.89 -12.96 4.16
C ARG A 147 18.23 -13.66 2.85
N VAL A 148 18.74 -12.91 1.88
CA VAL A 148 19.27 -13.44 0.62
C VAL A 148 20.70 -12.93 0.47
N ASN A 149 21.67 -13.84 0.55
CA ASN A 149 23.09 -13.50 0.66
C ASN A 149 23.32 -12.51 1.83
N ASP A 150 23.91 -11.34 1.56
CA ASP A 150 24.22 -10.31 2.54
C ASP A 150 23.15 -9.20 2.64
N ARG A 151 21.95 -9.38 2.06
CA ARG A 151 20.87 -8.38 2.04
C ARG A 151 19.54 -8.93 2.52
N LEU A 152 18.64 -8.04 2.94
CA LEU A 152 17.26 -8.34 3.26
C LEU A 152 16.39 -8.04 2.05
N GLU A 153 15.45 -8.93 1.74
CA GLU A 153 14.52 -8.79 0.63
C GLU A 153 13.09 -9.06 1.10
N ILE A 154 12.10 -8.58 0.34
CA ILE A 154 10.68 -8.84 0.63
C ILE A 154 10.11 -9.66 -0.52
N HIS A 155 9.99 -10.96 -0.31
CA HIS A 155 9.53 -11.91 -1.33
C HIS A 155 8.05 -12.21 -1.20
N ASP A 156 7.45 -12.69 -2.29
CA ASP A 156 6.09 -13.22 -2.34
C ASP A 156 5.05 -12.23 -1.80
N VAL A 157 4.94 -11.07 -2.46
CA VAL A 157 4.02 -9.99 -2.11
C VAL A 157 3.13 -9.59 -3.28
N ILE A 158 2.07 -8.86 -2.93
CA ILE A 158 1.21 -8.11 -3.85
C ILE A 158 1.38 -6.63 -3.48
N GLY A 159 1.72 -5.81 -4.47
CA GLY A 159 1.72 -4.34 -4.31
C GLY A 159 0.32 -3.78 -4.56
N PRO A 160 0.14 -2.44 -4.56
CA PRO A 160 -1.13 -1.83 -4.91
C PRO A 160 -1.70 -2.29 -6.26
N ASP A 161 -0.85 -2.71 -7.20
CA ASP A 161 -1.30 -3.38 -8.42
C ASP A 161 -1.68 -4.85 -8.17
N GLU A 162 -2.93 -5.10 -7.79
CA GLU A 162 -3.48 -6.46 -7.54
C GLU A 162 -3.58 -7.39 -8.78
N TYR A 163 -3.16 -6.91 -9.96
CA TYR A 163 -3.00 -7.80 -11.12
C TYR A 163 -1.64 -8.48 -11.14
N THR A 164 -0.67 -7.92 -10.42
CA THR A 164 0.65 -8.48 -10.27
C THR A 164 0.74 -9.17 -8.90
N GLU A 165 0.69 -10.51 -8.90
CA GLU A 165 0.67 -11.33 -7.69
C GLU A 165 1.96 -12.14 -7.52
N HIS A 166 2.34 -12.40 -6.25
CA HIS A 166 3.47 -13.26 -5.89
C HIS A 166 4.82 -12.79 -6.45
N VAL A 167 5.07 -11.48 -6.38
CA VAL A 167 6.33 -10.88 -6.85
C VAL A 167 7.29 -10.61 -5.71
N ASN A 168 8.57 -10.49 -6.05
CA ASN A 168 9.63 -10.14 -5.12
C ASN A 168 10.00 -8.67 -5.26
N ASN A 169 10.34 -8.06 -4.12
CA ASN A 169 10.88 -6.71 -4.03
C ASN A 169 10.01 -5.67 -4.74
N ASN A 170 8.67 -5.79 -4.60
CA ASN A 170 7.76 -4.75 -5.10
C ASN A 170 8.19 -3.39 -4.53
N ALA A 171 8.38 -2.40 -5.41
CA ALA A 171 8.95 -1.12 -5.08
C ALA A 171 8.11 -0.38 -4.05
N PHE A 172 6.79 -0.28 -4.26
CA PHE A 172 5.91 0.35 -3.29
C PHE A 172 6.06 -0.28 -1.91
N THR A 173 5.93 -1.61 -1.82
CA THR A 173 6.01 -2.37 -0.57
C THR A 173 7.37 -2.19 0.12
N SER A 174 8.47 -2.32 -0.62
CA SER A 174 9.83 -2.27 -0.06
C SER A 174 10.17 -0.89 0.48
N TYR A 175 9.84 0.17 -0.26
CA TYR A 175 10.06 1.55 0.18
C TYR A 175 9.14 1.94 1.34
N MET A 176 7.88 1.50 1.33
CA MET A 176 6.94 1.76 2.43
C MET A 176 7.33 1.00 3.70
N ALA A 177 7.83 -0.24 3.59
CA ALA A 177 8.39 -1.00 4.70
C ALA A 177 9.64 -0.31 5.30
N TYR A 178 10.56 0.16 4.44
CA TYR A 178 11.70 0.96 4.86
C TYR A 178 11.25 2.23 5.59
N TYR A 179 10.30 2.97 5.02
CA TYR A 179 9.76 4.19 5.60
C TYR A 179 9.18 3.92 6.99
N ASN A 180 8.37 2.86 7.15
CA ASN A 180 7.79 2.49 8.44
C ASN A 180 8.90 2.25 9.48
N VAL A 181 9.85 1.35 9.20
CA VAL A 181 10.93 1.02 10.14
C VAL A 181 11.76 2.27 10.49
N GLN A 182 12.03 3.14 9.50
CA GLN A 182 12.73 4.39 9.72
C GLN A 182 11.96 5.35 10.65
N GLN A 183 10.66 5.55 10.42
CA GLN A 183 9.86 6.43 11.26
C GLN A 183 9.68 5.86 12.67
N ALA A 184 9.48 4.54 12.80
CA ALA A 184 9.40 3.88 14.09
C ALA A 184 10.70 4.03 14.90
N LEU A 185 11.87 3.88 14.26
CA LEU A 185 13.18 4.12 14.88
C LEU A 185 13.35 5.59 15.31
N ASN A 186 12.94 6.54 14.48
CA ASN A 186 13.02 7.96 14.80
C ASN A 186 12.13 8.32 16.00
N ILE A 187 10.89 7.84 16.01
CA ILE A 187 9.95 8.05 17.13
C ILE A 187 10.46 7.37 18.40
N ALA A 188 10.96 6.13 18.31
CA ALA A 188 11.54 5.43 19.45
C ALA A 188 12.66 6.24 20.12
N ARG A 189 13.56 6.82 19.33
CA ARG A 189 14.66 7.65 19.83
C ARG A 189 14.16 8.99 20.38
N GLN A 190 13.22 9.65 19.69
CA GLN A 190 12.70 10.95 20.09
C GLN A 190 11.92 10.90 21.41
N PHE A 191 11.13 9.84 21.62
CA PHE A 191 10.26 9.68 22.79
C PHE A 191 10.87 8.77 23.87
N GLY A 192 12.13 8.37 23.75
CA GLY A 192 12.88 7.68 24.79
C GLY A 192 12.48 6.21 25.01
N CYS A 193 12.09 5.49 23.95
CA CYS A 193 11.89 4.05 24.01
C CYS A 193 13.22 3.34 24.30
N SER A 194 13.25 2.51 25.36
CA SER A 194 14.45 1.80 25.84
C SER A 194 14.62 0.38 25.27
N ASP A 195 13.91 0.04 24.19
CA ASP A 195 14.05 -1.27 23.52
C ASP A 195 15.29 -1.27 22.60
N ASP A 196 16.47 -1.42 23.19
CA ASP A 196 17.75 -1.45 22.47
C ASP A 196 17.80 -2.56 21.41
N ALA A 197 17.12 -3.68 21.65
CA ALA A 197 17.06 -4.80 20.71
C ALA A 197 16.21 -4.45 19.47
N PHE A 198 15.11 -3.71 19.64
CA PHE A 198 14.37 -3.15 18.52
C PHE A 198 15.22 -2.13 17.76
N ILE A 199 15.85 -1.18 18.45
CA ILE A 199 16.68 -0.13 17.84
C ILE A 199 17.78 -0.76 16.96
N HIS A 200 18.53 -1.71 17.50
CA HIS A 200 19.58 -2.39 16.76
C HIS A 200 19.05 -3.14 15.53
N ARG A 201 17.95 -3.90 15.68
CA ARG A 201 17.34 -4.61 14.54
C ARG A 201 16.81 -3.67 13.47
N ALA A 202 16.24 -2.54 13.85
CA ALA A 202 15.75 -1.53 12.93
C ALA A 202 16.91 -0.87 12.15
N GLU A 203 18.02 -0.54 12.82
CA GLU A 203 19.24 -0.03 12.17
C GLU A 203 19.80 -1.03 11.16
N MET A 204 19.91 -2.30 11.53
CA MET A 204 20.38 -3.37 10.64
C MET A 204 19.44 -3.56 9.46
N TYR A 205 18.13 -3.56 9.71
CA TYR A 205 17.12 -3.66 8.65
C TYR A 205 17.26 -2.54 7.61
N LEU A 206 17.35 -1.28 8.07
CA LEU A 206 17.48 -0.13 7.18
C LEU A 206 18.79 -0.15 6.38
N LYS A 207 19.86 -0.72 6.93
CA LYS A 207 21.15 -0.85 6.24
C LYS A 207 21.14 -1.94 5.17
N GLU A 208 20.37 -3.00 5.38
CA GLU A 208 20.50 -4.24 4.60
C GLU A 208 19.32 -4.50 3.67
N LEU A 209 18.18 -3.83 3.86
CA LEU A 209 17.02 -3.97 2.97
C LEU A 209 17.37 -3.52 1.55
N LEU A 210 17.13 -4.42 0.60
CA LEU A 210 17.17 -4.14 -0.81
C LEU A 210 15.99 -3.24 -1.18
N LEU A 211 16.29 -2.06 -1.72
CA LEU A 211 15.33 -1.21 -2.38
C LEU A 211 15.60 -1.27 -3.89
N PRO A 212 14.56 -1.49 -4.74
CA PRO A 212 14.73 -1.37 -6.18
C PRO A 212 15.36 -0.03 -6.56
N GLU A 213 16.30 -0.04 -7.50
CA GLU A 213 17.03 1.17 -7.87
C GLU A 213 16.42 1.81 -9.13
N ILE A 214 16.34 3.15 -9.11
CA ILE A 214 15.94 3.94 -10.28
C ILE A 214 16.94 3.70 -11.41
N GLN A 215 16.44 3.28 -12.57
CA GLN A 215 17.24 2.99 -13.74
C GLN A 215 17.78 4.29 -14.41
N PRO A 216 18.78 4.20 -15.31
CA PRO A 216 19.35 5.38 -15.96
C PRO A 216 18.35 6.25 -16.74
N ASP A 217 17.21 5.69 -17.16
CA ASP A 217 16.11 6.40 -17.81
C ASP A 217 15.18 7.13 -16.83
N GLY A 218 15.44 7.04 -15.52
CA GLY A 218 14.67 7.66 -14.45
C GLY A 218 13.50 6.82 -13.95
N VAL A 219 13.27 5.63 -14.51
CA VAL A 219 12.16 4.73 -14.13
C VAL A 219 12.58 3.81 -12.99
N LEU A 220 11.75 3.75 -11.94
CA LEU A 220 11.88 2.76 -10.86
C LEU A 220 11.15 1.47 -11.29
N PRO A 221 11.81 0.30 -11.34
CA PRO A 221 11.13 -0.97 -11.60
C PRO A 221 10.07 -1.28 -10.54
N GLN A 222 8.88 -1.75 -10.95
CA GLN A 222 7.79 -2.07 -10.03
C GLN A 222 8.12 -3.27 -9.13
N ASP A 223 8.81 -4.27 -9.67
CA ASP A 223 9.30 -5.47 -9.00
C ASP A 223 10.44 -6.08 -9.82
N ASP A 224 11.03 -7.18 -9.34
CA ASP A 224 12.17 -7.85 -9.99
C ASP A 224 11.88 -8.35 -11.42
N SER A 225 10.61 -8.56 -11.78
CA SER A 225 10.18 -9.22 -13.02
C SER A 225 9.50 -8.28 -14.01
N PHE A 226 8.82 -7.21 -13.54
CA PHE A 226 7.90 -6.40 -14.32
C PHE A 226 8.47 -5.91 -15.65
N MET A 227 9.72 -5.41 -15.62
CA MET A 227 10.37 -4.80 -16.79
C MET A 227 10.62 -5.81 -17.92
N ALA A 228 10.70 -7.11 -17.63
CA ALA A 228 10.91 -8.16 -18.61
C ALA A 228 9.58 -8.70 -19.21
N LYS A 229 8.44 -8.39 -18.59
CA LYS A 229 7.13 -8.87 -19.04
C LYS A 229 6.74 -8.25 -20.40
N PRO A 230 6.01 -8.96 -21.27
CA PRO A 230 5.53 -8.43 -22.54
C PRO A 230 4.59 -7.22 -22.36
N VAL A 231 4.75 -6.23 -23.25
CA VAL A 231 3.83 -5.11 -23.40
C VAL A 231 2.71 -5.51 -24.35
N ILE A 232 1.46 -5.23 -23.96
CA ILE A 232 0.28 -5.47 -24.79
C ILE A 232 -0.45 -4.17 -25.14
N ASN A 233 -1.30 -4.20 -26.16
CA ASN A 233 -2.15 -3.06 -26.48
C ASN A 233 -3.31 -2.96 -25.47
N LEU A 234 -3.26 -1.94 -24.61
CA LEU A 234 -4.23 -1.72 -23.53
C LEU A 234 -5.40 -0.80 -23.91
N ALA A 235 -5.41 -0.23 -25.12
CA ALA A 235 -6.36 0.83 -25.49
C ALA A 235 -7.83 0.44 -25.27
N LYS A 236 -8.22 -0.79 -25.63
CA LYS A 236 -9.61 -1.25 -25.46
C LYS A 236 -10.00 -1.47 -23.99
N TYR A 237 -9.04 -1.82 -23.12
CA TYR A 237 -9.29 -2.03 -21.70
C TYR A 237 -9.35 -0.70 -20.95
N LYS A 238 -8.46 0.24 -21.29
CA LYS A 238 -8.53 1.63 -20.80
C LYS A 238 -9.87 2.30 -21.12
N ALA A 239 -10.41 2.09 -22.32
CA ALA A 239 -11.71 2.62 -22.72
C ALA A 239 -12.89 2.04 -21.92
N ALA A 240 -12.70 0.89 -21.26
CA ALA A 240 -13.69 0.22 -20.41
C ALA A 240 -13.24 0.14 -18.95
N ALA A 241 -12.42 1.10 -18.49
CA ALA A 241 -11.89 1.17 -17.13
C ALA A 241 -12.98 1.00 -16.06
N GLY A 242 -12.64 0.27 -15.00
CA GLY A 242 -13.50 -0.02 -13.85
C GLY A 242 -14.43 -1.22 -14.06
N LYS A 243 -14.36 -1.88 -15.22
CA LYS A 243 -15.18 -3.05 -15.56
C LYS A 243 -14.38 -4.34 -15.61
N GLN A 244 -13.07 -4.29 -15.40
CA GLN A 244 -12.19 -5.48 -15.38
C GLN A 244 -12.31 -6.32 -16.67
N THR A 245 -12.53 -5.65 -17.81
CA THR A 245 -12.76 -6.33 -19.10
C THR A 245 -11.56 -7.13 -19.59
N ILE A 246 -10.35 -6.81 -19.11
CA ILE A 246 -9.14 -7.62 -19.34
C ILE A 246 -9.33 -9.06 -18.87
N LEU A 247 -10.05 -9.27 -17.76
CA LEU A 247 -10.30 -10.58 -17.17
C LEU A 247 -11.35 -11.39 -17.93
N LEU A 248 -11.94 -10.85 -18.99
CA LEU A 248 -12.79 -11.58 -19.94
C LEU A 248 -11.95 -12.20 -21.07
N ASP A 249 -10.80 -11.61 -21.39
CA ASP A 249 -9.91 -12.05 -22.46
C ASP A 249 -8.75 -12.90 -21.92
N TYR A 250 -8.26 -12.59 -20.71
CA TYR A 250 -7.14 -13.25 -20.06
C TYR A 250 -7.50 -13.70 -18.64
N SER A 251 -6.97 -14.84 -18.21
CA SER A 251 -6.98 -15.23 -16.80
C SER A 251 -6.07 -14.33 -15.97
N ARG A 252 -6.29 -14.26 -14.65
CA ARG A 252 -5.38 -13.50 -13.75
C ARG A 252 -3.92 -13.95 -13.87
N ALA A 253 -3.69 -15.25 -14.04
CA ALA A 253 -2.33 -15.78 -14.24
C ALA A 253 -1.68 -15.25 -15.54
N GLU A 254 -2.45 -15.13 -16.63
CA GLU A 254 -1.95 -14.51 -17.86
C GLU A 254 -1.69 -13.00 -17.67
N VAL A 255 -2.59 -12.28 -16.99
CA VAL A 255 -2.42 -10.85 -16.69
C VAL A 255 -1.19 -10.58 -15.83
N ASN A 256 -0.92 -11.44 -14.83
CA ASN A 256 0.26 -11.35 -13.97
C ASN A 256 1.58 -11.38 -14.76
N GLU A 257 1.58 -12.02 -15.93
CA GLU A 257 2.75 -12.14 -16.81
C GLU A 257 2.82 -11.01 -17.87
N MET A 258 2.16 -9.88 -17.68
CA MET A 258 2.13 -8.76 -18.62
C MET A 258 2.45 -7.42 -17.96
N GLN A 259 2.93 -6.44 -18.74
CA GLN A 259 3.08 -5.05 -18.27
C GLN A 259 1.72 -4.32 -18.29
N ILE A 260 0.88 -4.65 -17.32
CA ILE A 260 -0.44 -4.07 -17.12
C ILE A 260 -0.68 -3.83 -15.64
N LEU A 261 -1.21 -2.66 -15.29
CA LEU A 261 -1.54 -2.33 -13.91
C LEU A 261 -3.04 -2.11 -13.76
N LYS A 262 -3.61 -2.67 -12.70
CA LYS A 262 -4.98 -2.37 -12.24
C LYS A 262 -5.09 -0.90 -11.81
N GLN A 263 -4.10 -0.42 -11.06
CA GLN A 263 -4.10 0.90 -10.42
C GLN A 263 -2.67 1.43 -10.20
N ALA A 264 -2.53 2.58 -9.53
CA ALA A 264 -1.21 3.16 -9.27
C ALA A 264 -0.41 2.29 -8.28
N ASP A 265 0.83 1.94 -8.62
CA ASP A 265 1.79 1.22 -7.75
C ASP A 265 3.06 2.08 -7.54
N VAL A 266 4.00 2.11 -8.49
CA VAL A 266 5.15 3.03 -8.43
C VAL A 266 4.70 4.50 -8.43
N VAL A 267 3.64 4.83 -9.18
CA VAL A 267 3.02 6.16 -9.14
C VAL A 267 2.43 6.46 -7.75
N MET A 268 1.93 5.44 -7.05
CA MET A 268 1.45 5.58 -5.67
C MET A 268 2.59 5.90 -4.71
N LEU A 269 3.75 5.28 -4.89
CA LEU A 269 4.94 5.60 -4.12
C LEU A 269 5.40 7.05 -4.33
N ASN A 270 5.33 7.55 -5.57
CA ASN A 270 5.57 8.96 -5.91
C ASN A 270 4.51 9.90 -5.30
N TYR A 271 3.31 9.42 -5.00
CA TYR A 271 2.30 10.19 -4.26
C TYR A 271 2.60 10.25 -2.76
N MET A 272 2.91 9.11 -2.14
CA MET A 272 3.04 9.00 -0.69
C MET A 272 4.37 9.51 -0.15
N LEU A 273 5.47 9.34 -0.90
CA LEU A 273 6.84 9.70 -0.49
C LEU A 273 7.58 10.55 -1.57
N PRO A 274 6.96 11.62 -2.11
CA PRO A 274 7.43 12.33 -3.30
C PRO A 274 8.85 12.89 -3.16
N GLU A 275 9.15 13.54 -2.05
CA GLU A 275 10.40 14.28 -1.85
C GLU A 275 11.48 13.44 -1.16
N GLN A 276 11.12 12.26 -0.64
CA GLN A 276 12.04 11.44 0.12
C GLN A 276 12.92 10.57 -0.78
N PHE A 277 12.38 10.12 -1.92
CA PHE A 277 13.04 9.14 -2.78
C PHE A 277 13.10 9.52 -4.26
N PHE A 278 12.43 10.60 -4.69
CA PHE A 278 12.33 10.93 -6.11
C PHE A 278 12.75 12.36 -6.41
N SER A 279 13.54 12.50 -7.47
CA SER A 279 13.71 13.79 -8.12
C SER A 279 12.46 14.13 -8.94
N ALA A 280 12.26 15.41 -9.28
CA ALA A 280 11.19 15.81 -10.20
C ALA A 280 11.29 15.08 -11.56
N ALA A 281 12.51 14.83 -12.05
CA ALA A 281 12.77 14.09 -13.28
C ALA A 281 12.34 12.61 -13.16
N SER A 282 12.72 11.93 -12.08
CA SER A 282 12.33 10.53 -11.84
C SER A 282 10.83 10.39 -11.63
N CYS A 283 10.20 11.35 -10.95
CA CYS A 283 8.74 11.39 -10.76
C CYS A 283 8.02 11.48 -12.11
N LEU A 284 8.47 12.39 -12.99
CA LEU A 284 7.95 12.51 -14.34
C LEU A 284 8.18 11.24 -15.19
N ALA A 285 9.39 10.67 -15.13
CA ALA A 285 9.74 9.44 -15.87
C ALA A 285 8.85 8.26 -15.43
N ASN A 286 8.67 8.07 -14.12
CA ASN A 286 7.76 7.06 -13.57
C ASN A 286 6.33 7.27 -14.06
N LEU A 287 5.79 8.49 -13.96
CA LEU A 287 4.43 8.78 -14.43
C LEU A 287 4.26 8.45 -15.93
N GLN A 288 5.20 8.89 -16.76
CA GLN A 288 5.15 8.66 -18.21
C GLN A 288 5.33 7.19 -18.59
N PHE A 289 6.06 6.41 -17.78
CA PHE A 289 6.22 4.98 -18.01
C PHE A 289 4.99 4.17 -17.57
N TYR A 290 4.46 4.44 -16.37
CA TYR A 290 3.42 3.61 -15.76
C TYR A 290 2.00 4.00 -16.16
N GLU A 291 1.71 5.27 -16.46
CA GLU A 291 0.36 5.67 -16.87
C GLU A 291 -0.09 4.93 -18.14
N PRO A 292 0.69 4.82 -19.23
CA PRO A 292 0.29 4.07 -20.42
C PRO A 292 -0.01 2.59 -20.16
N ARG A 293 0.54 2.03 -19.08
CA ARG A 293 0.38 0.63 -18.64
C ARG A 293 -0.75 0.43 -17.63
N THR A 294 -1.29 1.51 -17.07
CA THR A 294 -2.36 1.44 -16.06
C THR A 294 -3.73 1.53 -16.72
N ILE A 295 -4.59 0.52 -16.50
CA ILE A 295 -5.94 0.51 -17.09
C ILE A 295 -7.02 1.11 -16.20
N HIS A 296 -6.66 1.56 -15.00
CA HIS A 296 -7.53 2.26 -14.06
C HIS A 296 -8.80 1.45 -13.71
N ASP A 297 -8.65 0.14 -13.51
CA ASP A 297 -9.74 -0.76 -13.14
C ASP A 297 -10.19 -0.64 -11.67
N SER A 298 -9.50 0.22 -10.92
CA SER A 298 -9.88 0.68 -9.60
C SER A 298 -10.19 2.17 -9.58
N SER A 299 -11.23 2.55 -8.86
CA SER A 299 -11.59 3.95 -8.60
C SER A 299 -10.47 4.72 -7.88
N LEU A 300 -9.58 4.03 -7.18
CA LEU A 300 -8.43 4.63 -6.49
C LEU A 300 -7.38 5.20 -7.47
N SER A 301 -7.34 4.73 -8.71
CA SER A 301 -6.21 4.95 -9.60
C SER A 301 -6.09 6.38 -10.13
N LYS A 302 -7.18 6.96 -10.62
CA LYS A 302 -7.15 8.24 -11.35
C LYS A 302 -6.81 9.42 -10.45
N ALA A 303 -7.33 9.46 -9.22
CA ALA A 303 -7.02 10.52 -8.27
C ALA A 303 -5.50 10.63 -8.01
N ILE A 304 -4.84 9.50 -7.83
CA ILE A 304 -3.39 9.43 -7.60
C ILE A 304 -2.61 9.91 -8.82
N HIS A 305 -2.96 9.41 -10.02
CA HIS A 305 -2.34 9.87 -11.27
C HIS A 305 -2.56 11.38 -11.49
N GLY A 306 -3.74 11.90 -11.16
CA GLY A 306 -4.04 13.32 -11.24
C GLY A 306 -3.15 14.16 -10.33
N ILE A 307 -2.98 13.76 -9.07
CA ILE A 307 -2.11 14.46 -8.10
C ILE A 307 -0.65 14.43 -8.54
N VAL A 308 -0.15 13.27 -8.97
CA VAL A 308 1.24 13.13 -9.44
C VAL A 308 1.45 13.92 -10.73
N ALA A 309 0.51 13.89 -11.67
CA ALA A 309 0.56 14.71 -12.88
C ALA A 309 0.62 16.21 -12.57
N ALA A 310 -0.14 16.70 -11.58
CA ALA A 310 -0.06 18.10 -11.14
C ALA A 310 1.33 18.42 -10.60
N ARG A 311 1.89 17.54 -9.76
CA ARG A 311 3.24 17.69 -9.19
C ARG A 311 4.32 17.72 -10.27
N CYS A 312 4.13 16.99 -11.36
CA CYS A 312 5.01 16.99 -12.53
C CYS A 312 4.77 18.18 -13.49
N GLY A 313 3.84 19.08 -13.19
CA GLY A 313 3.50 20.22 -14.06
C GLY A 313 2.61 19.88 -15.26
N LEU A 314 2.09 18.65 -15.36
CA LEU A 314 1.21 18.18 -16.43
C LEU A 314 -0.26 18.53 -16.12
N LEU A 315 -0.55 19.82 -15.99
CA LEU A 315 -1.85 20.32 -15.48
C LEU A 315 -3.05 19.89 -16.34
N THR A 316 -2.90 19.82 -17.66
CA THR A 316 -3.97 19.35 -18.56
C THR A 316 -4.32 17.88 -18.30
N GLN A 317 -3.30 17.02 -18.16
CA GLN A 317 -3.50 15.60 -17.86
C GLN A 317 -4.06 15.41 -16.45
N SER A 318 -3.56 16.17 -15.48
CA SER A 318 -4.09 16.18 -14.12
C SER A 318 -5.59 16.52 -14.08
N TYR A 319 -5.99 17.56 -14.80
CA TYR A 319 -7.39 17.96 -14.88
C TYR A 319 -8.27 16.91 -15.58
N GLN A 320 -7.75 16.21 -16.58
CA GLN A 320 -8.45 15.09 -17.20
C GLN A 320 -8.72 13.97 -16.19
N PHE A 321 -7.71 13.54 -15.44
CA PHE A 321 -7.88 12.54 -14.39
C PHE A 321 -8.87 12.97 -13.31
N TRP A 322 -8.84 14.25 -12.90
CA TRP A 322 -9.80 14.78 -11.94
C TRP A 322 -11.24 14.66 -12.44
N ARG A 323 -11.53 15.12 -13.68
CA ARG A 323 -12.89 15.03 -14.24
C ARG A 323 -13.40 13.61 -14.44
N GLU A 324 -12.51 12.67 -14.71
CA GLU A 324 -12.88 11.27 -14.96
C GLU A 324 -12.85 10.39 -13.70
N GLY A 325 -12.40 10.94 -12.57
CA GLY A 325 -12.38 10.28 -11.27
C GLY A 325 -13.67 10.43 -10.48
N ASP A 326 -14.58 11.31 -10.93
CA ASP A 326 -15.93 11.54 -10.37
C ASP A 326 -16.98 10.57 -10.94
#